data_AF-A0A430M946-F1
#
_entry.id   AF-A0A430M946-F1
#
_cell.length_a   1.000
_cell.length_b   1.000
_cell.length_c   1.000
_cell.angle_alpha   90.00
_cell.angle_beta   90.00
_cell.angle_gamma   90.00
#
_symmetry.space_group_name_H-M   'P 1'
#
loop_
_entity.id
_entity.type
_entity.pdbx_description
1 polymer ?
#
loop_
_entity_poly.entity_id
_entity_poly.type
_entity_poly.pdbx_seq_one_letter_code
_entity_poly.pdbx_strand_id
1 'polypeptide(L)'
;MSHSAAKLGEQLGRLKLQFYGQDGTGCERSHYIPRHKLEEFWEARNINAILRAYSVDKPRDVILQSFMCTFSLLVYINKVDYLGWLVERNVKDATFPLETRPPFWPDTPPYVDLFNAIAKSQWIFFSVAFNKHELYNQVFGPQHIFPIYKEELIKAGDMIKVHKIETNPSCAAPGPTTYVRKSYNESGKAQYDREAKTFTSLQSRSSPHIISYHGCYQQQRREGTTYNLILGFVEGENLEEFYTNMNPPHLPSDANKIWNAFSGVLEGLHHLHSAAIDTGFQTIHQDIKPENLLVSEPASSRSYDIGLVIIDFGYSHTKALTPGQDTWGIDSHGGQVYG
;
A
#
# COMPACT_ATOMS: atom_id res chain seq x y z
N MET A 1 -20.57 -4.30 -35.92
CA MET A 1 -19.95 -3.58 -34.79
C MET A 1 -20.98 -2.65 -34.18
N SER A 2 -21.25 -2.76 -32.88
CA SER A 2 -22.17 -1.86 -32.18
C SER A 2 -21.53 -0.47 -32.06
N HIS A 3 -22.07 0.53 -32.76
CA HIS A 3 -21.64 1.95 -32.61
C HIS A 3 -21.66 2.41 -31.14
N SER A 4 -22.46 1.76 -30.29
CA SER A 4 -22.55 2.06 -28.86
C SER A 4 -21.32 1.62 -28.07
N ALA A 5 -20.72 0.46 -28.36
CA ALA A 5 -19.59 -0.06 -27.61
C ALA A 5 -18.32 0.76 -27.87
N ALA A 6 -18.07 1.12 -29.14
CA ALA A 6 -16.94 1.97 -29.52
C ALA A 6 -17.01 3.35 -28.83
N LYS A 7 -18.18 3.98 -28.83
CA LYS A 7 -18.41 5.26 -28.14
C LYS A 7 -18.15 5.18 -26.63
N LEU A 8 -18.57 4.09 -25.98
CA LEU A 8 -18.31 3.86 -24.55
C LEU A 8 -16.81 3.61 -24.30
N GLY A 9 -16.11 2.92 -25.21
CA GLY A 9 -14.66 2.76 -25.17
C GLY A 9 -13.91 4.10 -25.22
N GLU A 10 -14.33 5.01 -26.10
CA GLU A 10 -13.78 6.38 -26.15
C GLU A 10 -14.04 7.16 -24.85
N GLN A 11 -15.22 7.00 -24.25
CA GLN A 11 -15.55 7.64 -22.98
C GLN A 11 -14.69 7.10 -21.83
N LEU A 12 -14.43 5.79 -21.77
CA LEU A 12 -13.45 5.20 -20.84
C LEU A 12 -12.05 5.78 -21.09
N GLY A 13 -11.67 5.98 -22.35
CA GLY A 13 -10.42 6.62 -22.74
C GLY A 13 -10.27 8.08 -22.27
N ARG A 14 -11.38 8.81 -22.13
CA ARG A 14 -11.39 10.15 -21.50
C ARG A 14 -11.41 10.07 -19.98
N LEU A 15 -12.13 9.10 -19.42
CA LEU A 15 -12.24 8.88 -17.98
C LEU A 15 -10.87 8.60 -17.35
N LYS A 16 -10.04 7.76 -17.96
CA LYS A 16 -8.70 7.44 -17.42
C LYS A 16 -7.79 8.66 -17.28
N LEU A 17 -8.00 9.73 -18.06
CA LEU A 17 -7.15 10.93 -17.99
C LEU A 17 -7.34 11.71 -16.69
N GLN A 18 -8.42 11.44 -15.96
CA GLN A 18 -8.72 12.08 -14.67
C GLN A 18 -7.94 11.46 -13.51
N PHE A 19 -7.35 10.27 -13.71
CA PHE A 19 -6.65 9.54 -12.67
C PHE A 19 -5.27 9.13 -13.15
N TYR A 20 -4.28 9.33 -12.29
CA TYR A 20 -2.91 8.91 -12.54
C TYR A 20 -2.29 8.43 -11.23
N GLY A 21 -1.33 7.52 -11.38
CA GLY A 21 -0.57 6.94 -10.30
C GLY A 21 0.90 6.80 -10.68
N GLN A 22 1.63 6.04 -9.87
CA GLN A 22 3.04 5.74 -10.09
C GLN A 22 3.23 4.28 -10.48
N ASP A 23 4.14 4.00 -11.40
CA ASP A 23 4.58 2.66 -11.73
C ASP A 23 6.11 2.49 -11.58
N GLY A 24 6.62 1.30 -11.90
CA GLY A 24 8.04 0.95 -11.86
C GLY A 24 8.78 1.22 -13.17
N THR A 25 8.11 1.70 -14.21
CA THR A 25 8.70 1.98 -15.52
C THR A 25 9.47 3.30 -15.58
N GLY A 26 9.28 4.16 -14.57
CA GLY A 26 9.78 5.53 -14.54
C GLY A 26 8.80 6.56 -15.12
N CYS A 27 7.56 6.15 -15.41
CA CYS A 27 6.49 7.06 -15.82
C CYS A 27 5.91 7.76 -14.57
N GLU A 28 6.07 9.07 -14.48
CA GLU A 28 5.56 9.86 -13.34
C GLU A 28 4.03 9.97 -13.29
N ARG A 29 3.33 9.69 -14.40
CA ARG A 29 1.87 9.81 -14.52
C ARG A 29 1.27 8.67 -15.33
N SER A 30 1.21 7.48 -14.73
CA SER A 30 0.56 6.33 -15.36
C SER A 30 -0.94 6.36 -15.10
N HIS A 31 -1.73 6.46 -16.18
CA HIS A 31 -3.18 6.57 -16.11
C HIS A 31 -3.87 5.26 -15.78
N TYR A 32 -4.88 5.32 -14.91
CA TYR A 32 -5.74 4.20 -14.55
C TYR A 32 -7.19 4.67 -14.36
N ILE A 33 -8.10 3.75 -14.04
CA ILE A 33 -9.49 4.03 -13.67
C ILE A 33 -9.78 3.26 -12.39
N PRO A 34 -10.02 3.95 -11.26
CA PRO A 34 -10.45 3.29 -10.03
C PRO A 34 -11.75 2.49 -10.23
N ARG A 35 -11.90 1.34 -9.54
CA ARG A 35 -13.10 0.49 -9.64
C ARG A 35 -14.41 1.23 -9.40
N HIS A 36 -14.48 2.07 -8.36
CA HIS A 36 -15.69 2.85 -8.06
C HIS A 36 -16.10 3.79 -9.21
N LYS A 37 -15.14 4.30 -10.01
CA LYS A 37 -15.48 5.09 -11.21
C LYS A 37 -16.05 4.25 -12.33
N LEU A 38 -15.69 2.98 -12.43
CA LEU A 38 -16.36 2.05 -13.33
C LEU A 38 -17.79 1.79 -12.86
N GLU A 39 -18.02 1.66 -11.55
CA GLU A 39 -19.35 1.49 -10.96
C GLU A 39 -20.25 2.71 -11.20
N GLU A 40 -19.72 3.93 -11.09
CA GLU A 40 -20.43 5.17 -11.45
C GLU A 40 -20.67 5.29 -12.98
N PHE A 41 -19.71 4.85 -13.78
CA PHE A 41 -19.77 4.96 -15.24
C PHE A 41 -20.80 4.02 -15.87
N TRP A 42 -20.91 2.80 -15.35
CA TRP A 42 -21.71 1.75 -15.98
C TRP A 42 -23.18 1.78 -15.58
N GLU A 43 -24.02 2.28 -16.48
CA GLU A 43 -25.47 2.12 -16.37
C GLU A 43 -25.94 0.73 -16.81
N ALA A 44 -26.89 0.16 -16.08
CA ALA A 44 -27.49 -1.14 -16.39
C ALA A 44 -28.00 -1.29 -17.85
N ARG A 45 -28.56 -0.21 -18.42
CA ARG A 45 -29.04 -0.20 -19.81
C ARG A 45 -27.91 -0.38 -20.83
N ASN A 46 -26.74 0.20 -20.57
CA ASN A 46 -25.60 0.15 -21.48
C ASN A 46 -24.97 -1.23 -21.47
N ILE A 47 -24.82 -1.85 -20.29
CA ILE A 47 -24.35 -3.23 -20.17
C ILE A 47 -25.30 -4.17 -20.92
N ASN A 48 -26.60 -4.11 -20.65
CA ASN A 48 -27.59 -4.96 -21.31
C ASN A 48 -27.60 -4.78 -22.83
N ALA A 49 -27.48 -3.54 -23.32
CA ALA A 49 -27.40 -3.27 -24.76
C ALA A 49 -26.14 -3.91 -25.39
N ILE A 50 -25.00 -3.85 -24.72
CA ILE A 50 -23.76 -4.49 -25.17
C ILE A 50 -23.91 -6.01 -25.15
N LEU A 51 -24.36 -6.61 -24.05
CA LEU A 51 -24.53 -8.06 -23.95
C LEU A 51 -25.44 -8.61 -25.05
N ARG A 52 -26.56 -7.93 -25.34
CA ARG A 52 -27.46 -8.27 -26.45
C ARG A 52 -26.79 -8.13 -27.81
N ALA A 53 -26.05 -7.04 -28.04
CA ALA A 53 -25.40 -6.78 -29.33
C ALA A 53 -24.29 -7.79 -29.68
N TYR A 54 -23.68 -8.42 -28.67
CA TYR A 54 -22.63 -9.43 -28.82
C TYR A 54 -23.10 -10.85 -28.50
N SER A 55 -24.41 -11.06 -28.34
CA SER A 55 -25.01 -12.37 -28.04
C SER A 55 -24.41 -13.08 -26.82
N VAL A 56 -24.04 -12.32 -25.78
CA VAL A 56 -23.49 -12.85 -24.53
C VAL A 56 -24.63 -13.15 -23.57
N ASP A 57 -25.00 -14.43 -23.47
CA ASP A 57 -26.05 -14.91 -22.56
C ASP A 57 -25.51 -15.12 -21.14
N LYS A 58 -25.26 -14.01 -20.44
CA LYS A 58 -24.80 -14.01 -19.04
C LYS A 58 -25.58 -12.96 -18.23
N PRO A 59 -25.92 -13.25 -16.95
CA PRO A 59 -26.59 -12.28 -16.11
C PRO A 59 -25.73 -11.03 -15.92
N ARG A 60 -26.34 -9.84 -16.08
CA ARG A 60 -25.69 -8.55 -15.84
C ARG A 60 -25.03 -8.49 -14.46
N ASP A 61 -25.66 -9.06 -13.45
CA ASP A 61 -25.15 -9.01 -12.08
C ASP A 61 -23.84 -9.78 -11.92
N VAL A 62 -23.62 -10.85 -12.71
CA VAL A 62 -22.33 -11.55 -12.79
C VAL A 62 -21.25 -10.62 -13.37
N ILE A 63 -21.59 -9.85 -14.41
CA ILE A 63 -20.66 -8.88 -15.01
C ILE A 63 -20.28 -7.80 -13.99
N LEU A 64 -21.26 -7.20 -13.33
CA LEU A 64 -21.05 -6.13 -12.35
C LEU A 64 -20.22 -6.60 -11.14
N GLN A 65 -20.43 -7.82 -10.67
CA GLN A 65 -19.77 -8.31 -9.46
C GLN A 65 -18.35 -8.84 -9.74
N SER A 66 -18.17 -9.62 -10.80
CA SER A 66 -16.93 -10.41 -11.00
C SER A 66 -16.11 -10.00 -12.22
N PHE A 67 -16.69 -9.29 -13.18
CA PHE A 67 -16.04 -8.98 -14.47
C PHE A 67 -16.10 -7.49 -14.79
N MET A 68 -16.27 -6.59 -13.82
CA MET A 68 -16.46 -5.17 -14.09
C MET A 68 -15.24 -4.58 -14.79
N CYS A 69 -14.05 -4.85 -14.26
CA CYS A 69 -12.79 -4.38 -14.84
C CYS A 69 -12.50 -5.11 -16.16
N THR A 70 -12.69 -6.43 -16.22
CA THR A 70 -12.52 -7.22 -17.45
C THR A 70 -13.45 -6.74 -18.57
N PHE A 71 -14.73 -6.51 -18.28
CA PHE A 71 -15.72 -5.97 -19.22
C PHE A 71 -15.30 -4.59 -19.72
N SER A 72 -14.91 -3.70 -18.81
CA SER A 72 -14.45 -2.34 -19.14
C SER A 72 -13.22 -2.37 -20.05
N LEU A 73 -12.26 -3.24 -19.75
CA LEU A 73 -11.08 -3.47 -20.57
C LEU A 73 -11.47 -3.90 -22.00
N LEU A 74 -12.34 -4.90 -22.15
CA LEU A 74 -12.76 -5.40 -23.46
C LEU A 74 -13.53 -4.35 -24.26
N VAL A 75 -14.36 -3.52 -23.61
CA VAL A 75 -15.02 -2.39 -24.27
C VAL A 75 -13.97 -1.38 -24.75
N TYR A 76 -13.01 -1.04 -23.89
CA TYR A 76 -11.97 -0.06 -24.20
C TYR A 76 -11.07 -0.50 -25.37
N ILE A 77 -10.68 -1.77 -25.46
CA ILE A 77 -9.86 -2.29 -26.56
C ILE A 77 -10.70 -2.75 -27.78
N ASN A 78 -12.03 -2.58 -27.74
CA ASN A 78 -12.96 -3.02 -28.78
C ASN A 78 -12.87 -4.53 -29.09
N LYS A 79 -12.90 -5.37 -28.05
CA LYS A 79 -12.83 -6.85 -28.10
C LYS A 79 -13.94 -7.55 -27.30
N VAL A 80 -15.11 -6.92 -27.20
CA VAL A 80 -16.25 -7.43 -26.40
C VAL A 80 -16.77 -8.78 -26.89
N ASP A 81 -16.56 -9.11 -28.17
CA ASP A 81 -16.83 -10.40 -28.78
C ASP A 81 -16.16 -11.58 -28.05
N TYR A 82 -15.08 -11.35 -27.31
CA TYR A 82 -14.41 -12.37 -26.50
C TYR A 82 -14.96 -12.49 -25.07
N LEU A 83 -15.92 -11.65 -24.66
CA LEU A 83 -16.44 -11.66 -23.29
C LEU A 83 -17.07 -13.01 -22.92
N GLY A 84 -17.91 -13.59 -23.79
CA GLY A 84 -18.52 -14.89 -23.53
C GLY A 84 -17.47 -15.98 -23.32
N TRP A 85 -16.44 -16.01 -24.19
CA TRP A 85 -15.34 -16.96 -24.13
C TRP A 85 -14.52 -16.85 -22.84
N LEU A 86 -14.25 -15.64 -22.37
CA LEU A 86 -13.54 -15.37 -21.10
C LEU A 86 -14.39 -15.77 -19.88
N VAL A 87 -15.69 -15.48 -19.90
CA VAL A 87 -16.61 -15.86 -18.80
C VAL A 87 -16.71 -17.38 -18.66
N GLU A 88 -16.82 -18.13 -19.76
CA GLU A 88 -16.84 -19.60 -19.75
C GLU A 88 -15.58 -20.22 -19.14
N ARG A 89 -14.45 -19.52 -19.22
CA ARG A 89 -13.14 -19.96 -18.71
C ARG A 89 -12.80 -19.32 -17.37
N ASN A 90 -13.74 -18.62 -16.75
CA ASN A 90 -13.58 -17.97 -15.45
C ASN A 90 -12.40 -16.97 -15.40
N VAL A 91 -12.10 -16.32 -16.52
CA VAL A 91 -11.09 -15.24 -16.61
C VAL A 91 -11.74 -13.94 -16.16
N LYS A 92 -11.87 -13.78 -14.84
CA LYS A 92 -12.58 -12.70 -14.13
C LYS A 92 -11.64 -11.65 -13.56
N ASP A 93 -12.16 -10.58 -12.96
CA ASP A 93 -11.34 -9.46 -12.43
C ASP A 93 -10.17 -9.94 -11.55
N ALA A 94 -10.43 -10.90 -10.66
CA ALA A 94 -9.42 -11.48 -9.75
C ALA A 94 -8.34 -12.35 -10.44
N THR A 95 -8.45 -12.60 -11.75
CA THR A 95 -7.41 -13.31 -12.53
C THR A 95 -6.40 -12.37 -13.18
N PHE A 96 -6.67 -11.07 -13.17
CA PHE A 96 -5.79 -10.05 -13.71
C PHE A 96 -4.90 -9.44 -12.62
N PRO A 97 -3.75 -8.84 -12.98
CA PRO A 97 -3.18 -8.75 -14.33
C PRO A 97 -2.65 -10.09 -14.87
N LEU A 98 -2.77 -10.31 -16.18
CA LEU A 98 -2.15 -11.43 -16.88
C LEU A 98 -0.70 -11.08 -17.21
N GLU A 99 0.22 -11.56 -16.39
CA GLU A 99 1.68 -11.39 -16.61
C GLU A 99 2.20 -12.26 -17.75
N THR A 100 1.61 -13.44 -17.93
CA THR A 100 1.92 -14.35 -19.03
C THR A 100 0.65 -14.79 -19.74
N ARG A 101 0.78 -15.19 -21.01
CA ARG A 101 -0.34 -15.72 -21.78
C ARG A 101 -0.78 -17.05 -21.16
N PRO A 102 -2.06 -17.21 -20.77
CA PRO A 102 -2.48 -18.46 -20.14
C PRO A 102 -2.35 -19.64 -21.12
N PRO A 103 -1.84 -20.81 -20.68
CA PRO A 103 -1.54 -21.93 -21.58
C PRO A 103 -2.75 -22.49 -22.34
N PHE A 104 -3.96 -22.32 -21.81
CA PHE A 104 -5.20 -22.79 -22.42
C PHE A 104 -5.71 -21.87 -23.56
N TRP A 105 -5.06 -20.73 -23.80
CA TRP A 105 -5.47 -19.81 -24.88
C TRP A 105 -5.06 -20.40 -26.24
N PRO A 106 -5.98 -20.52 -27.22
CA PRO A 106 -5.66 -21.05 -28.53
C PRO A 106 -4.51 -20.31 -29.18
N ASP A 107 -3.54 -21.03 -29.76
CA ASP A 107 -2.41 -20.41 -30.46
C ASP A 107 -2.75 -20.04 -31.91
N THR A 108 -3.80 -19.22 -32.05
CA THR A 108 -4.21 -18.68 -33.34
C THR A 108 -4.16 -17.15 -33.31
N PRO A 109 -3.93 -16.48 -34.47
CA PRO A 109 -3.74 -15.03 -34.53
C PRO A 109 -4.78 -14.20 -33.77
N PRO A 110 -6.10 -14.50 -33.82
CA PRO A 110 -7.10 -13.69 -33.11
C PRO A 110 -6.91 -13.67 -31.59
N TYR A 111 -6.48 -14.78 -30.98
CA TYR A 111 -6.26 -14.88 -29.53
C TYR A 111 -4.89 -14.35 -29.11
N VAL A 112 -3.89 -14.43 -30.01
CA VAL A 112 -2.60 -13.73 -29.85
C VAL A 112 -2.85 -12.23 -29.81
N ASP A 113 -3.60 -11.69 -30.76
CA ASP A 113 -3.94 -10.27 -30.84
C ASP A 113 -4.77 -9.80 -29.65
N LEU A 114 -5.73 -10.62 -29.20
CA LEU A 114 -6.49 -10.36 -27.97
C LEU A 114 -5.56 -10.24 -26.77
N PHE A 115 -4.65 -11.21 -26.58
CA PHE A 115 -3.72 -11.20 -25.46
C PHE A 115 -2.82 -9.96 -25.50
N ASN A 116 -2.25 -9.64 -26.67
CA ASN A 116 -1.39 -8.47 -26.83
C ASN A 116 -2.13 -7.16 -26.52
N ALA A 117 -3.39 -7.03 -26.94
CA ALA A 117 -4.22 -5.86 -26.64
C ALA A 117 -4.55 -5.74 -25.15
N ILE A 118 -4.86 -6.88 -24.50
CA ILE A 118 -5.08 -6.98 -23.05
C ILE A 118 -3.80 -6.64 -22.28
N ALA A 119 -2.69 -7.29 -22.57
CA ALA A 119 -1.41 -7.10 -21.89
C ALA A 119 -0.94 -5.65 -21.92
N LYS A 120 -1.22 -4.93 -23.03
CA LYS A 120 -0.92 -3.51 -23.18
C LYS A 120 -1.84 -2.60 -22.34
N SER A 121 -3.11 -2.95 -22.17
CA SER A 121 -4.13 -2.02 -21.65
C SER A 121 -4.68 -2.38 -20.27
N GLN A 122 -4.40 -3.58 -19.76
CA GLN A 122 -4.94 -4.08 -18.49
C GLN A 122 -4.61 -3.16 -17.30
N TRP A 123 -3.41 -2.58 -17.29
CA TRP A 123 -2.93 -1.71 -16.21
C TRP A 123 -3.84 -0.50 -15.95
N ILE A 124 -4.59 -0.07 -16.98
CA ILE A 124 -5.58 1.01 -16.85
C ILE A 124 -6.73 0.61 -15.91
N PHE A 125 -7.12 -0.67 -15.88
CA PHE A 125 -8.31 -1.15 -15.16
C PHE A 125 -7.98 -1.95 -13.90
N PHE A 126 -6.71 -2.34 -13.75
CA PHE A 126 -6.21 -3.21 -12.68
C PHE A 126 -5.04 -2.54 -11.95
N SER A 127 -5.31 -1.39 -11.32
CA SER A 127 -4.36 -0.73 -10.40
C SER A 127 -4.24 -1.52 -9.09
N VAL A 128 -3.08 -1.43 -8.43
CA VAL A 128 -2.85 -2.05 -7.11
C VAL A 128 -3.76 -1.41 -6.07
N ALA A 129 -4.45 -2.20 -5.23
CA ALA A 129 -5.18 -1.65 -4.11
C ALA A 129 -4.25 -1.42 -2.91
N PHE A 130 -4.44 -0.28 -2.23
CA PHE A 130 -3.75 0.03 -0.98
C PHE A 130 -4.47 -0.62 0.18
N ASN A 131 -4.44 -1.95 0.22
CA ASN A 131 -4.89 -2.70 1.38
C ASN A 131 -3.79 -3.63 1.88
N LYS A 132 -3.78 -3.82 3.21
CA LYS A 132 -2.72 -4.55 3.91
C LYS A 132 -2.54 -5.97 3.39
N HIS A 133 -3.61 -6.65 3.01
CA HIS A 133 -3.58 -8.03 2.54
C HIS A 133 -3.09 -8.16 1.10
N GLU A 134 -3.39 -7.20 0.24
CA GLU A 134 -2.96 -7.18 -1.16
C GLU A 134 -1.53 -6.71 -1.33
N LEU A 135 -1.00 -5.89 -0.42
CA LEU A 135 0.40 -5.49 -0.51
C LEU A 135 1.33 -6.58 0.01
N TYR A 136 0.97 -7.21 1.14
CA TYR A 136 1.86 -8.06 1.92
C TYR A 136 2.71 -9.05 1.10
N ASN A 137 4.03 -8.85 1.14
CA ASN A 137 5.06 -9.67 0.50
C ASN A 137 4.84 -9.91 -1.01
N GLN A 138 4.10 -9.04 -1.68
CA GLN A 138 3.94 -9.12 -3.13
C GLN A 138 5.19 -8.63 -3.87
N VAL A 139 5.42 -9.21 -5.05
CA VAL A 139 6.44 -8.76 -5.99
C VAL A 139 5.73 -8.28 -7.24
N PHE A 140 5.75 -6.97 -7.45
CA PHE A 140 5.10 -6.34 -8.58
C PHE A 140 6.07 -6.09 -9.73
N GLY A 141 5.64 -6.43 -10.94
CA GLY A 141 6.30 -6.01 -12.17
C GLY A 141 6.25 -4.49 -12.37
N PRO A 142 7.07 -3.93 -13.29
CA PRO A 142 7.21 -2.49 -13.45
C PRO A 142 5.95 -1.79 -13.96
N GLN A 143 5.00 -2.51 -14.57
CA GLN A 143 3.78 -1.94 -15.15
C GLN A 143 2.63 -1.80 -14.14
N HIS A 144 2.76 -2.38 -12.95
CA HIS A 144 1.76 -2.24 -11.89
C HIS A 144 1.67 -0.78 -11.43
N ILE A 145 0.47 -0.22 -11.56
CA ILE A 145 0.19 1.17 -11.19
C ILE A 145 -0.30 1.20 -9.74
N PHE A 146 0.45 1.89 -8.90
CA PHE A 146 0.05 2.25 -7.55
C PHE A 146 -0.74 3.57 -7.60
N PRO A 147 -1.93 3.67 -6.99
CA PRO A 147 -2.79 4.86 -7.01
C PRO A 147 -2.26 6.04 -6.16
N ILE A 148 -0.95 6.30 -6.19
CA ILE A 148 -0.26 7.42 -5.55
C ILE A 148 -0.25 8.61 -6.53
N TYR A 149 -1.00 9.67 -6.23
CA TYR A 149 -1.08 10.86 -7.11
C TYR A 149 -0.14 11.99 -6.68
N LYS A 150 0.38 11.94 -5.44
CA LYS A 150 1.32 12.91 -4.90
C LYS A 150 2.31 12.22 -3.98
N GLU A 151 3.56 12.66 -4.06
CA GLU A 151 4.67 12.17 -3.25
C GLU A 151 5.55 13.35 -2.85
N GLU A 152 6.02 13.36 -1.61
CA GLU A 152 6.91 14.36 -1.04
C GLU A 152 8.03 13.65 -0.26
N LEU A 153 9.28 14.00 -0.53
CA LEU A 153 10.43 13.42 0.14
C LEU A 153 10.54 13.97 1.57
N ILE A 154 10.47 13.07 2.56
CA ILE A 154 10.70 13.39 3.98
C ILE A 154 12.20 13.26 4.30
N LYS A 155 12.81 12.14 3.89
CA LYS A 155 14.21 11.83 4.20
C LYS A 155 14.85 11.05 3.07
N ALA A 156 16.04 11.46 2.66
CA ALA A 156 16.87 10.71 1.71
C ALA A 156 18.18 10.29 2.36
N GLY A 157 18.49 9.00 2.27
CA GLY A 157 19.82 8.45 2.49
C GLY A 157 20.22 7.54 1.34
N ASP A 158 21.45 7.03 1.38
CA ASP A 158 22.02 6.23 0.29
C ASP A 158 21.28 4.92 0.05
N MET A 159 20.76 4.30 1.11
CA MET A 159 20.07 3.00 1.04
C MET A 159 18.54 3.13 1.12
N ILE A 160 18.06 4.22 1.73
CA ILE A 160 16.66 4.37 2.15
C ILE A 160 16.15 5.74 1.75
N LYS A 161 14.95 5.79 1.17
CA LYS A 161 14.20 7.01 0.96
C LYS A 161 12.85 6.90 1.64
N VAL A 162 12.47 7.94 2.38
CA VAL A 162 11.20 8.04 3.08
C VAL A 162 10.39 9.15 2.44
N HIS A 163 9.18 8.83 2.02
CA HIS A 163 8.29 9.80 1.39
C HIS A 163 6.91 9.81 2.05
N LYS A 164 6.30 10.99 2.13
CA LYS A 164 4.86 11.14 2.33
C LYS A 164 4.18 10.87 0.99
N ILE A 165 3.19 9.99 0.97
CA ILE A 165 2.43 9.68 -0.23
C ILE A 165 0.95 9.93 0.00
N GLU A 166 0.27 10.46 -1.01
CA GLU A 166 -1.18 10.64 -1.02
C GLU A 166 -1.80 9.76 -2.12
N THR A 167 -2.82 9.01 -1.73
CA THR A 167 -3.54 8.07 -2.59
C THR A 167 -4.92 8.59 -2.91
N ASN A 168 -5.47 8.22 -4.07
CA ASN A 168 -6.79 8.68 -4.44
C ASN A 168 -7.85 8.18 -3.42
N PRO A 169 -8.73 9.04 -2.85
CA PRO A 169 -9.58 8.72 -1.70
C PRO A 169 -10.45 7.46 -1.83
N SER A 170 -10.78 7.08 -3.06
CA SER A 170 -11.61 5.92 -3.36
C SER A 170 -10.86 4.59 -3.49
N CYS A 171 -9.52 4.63 -3.54
CA CYS A 171 -8.67 3.43 -3.63
C CYS A 171 -8.42 2.82 -2.25
N ALA A 172 -8.62 3.61 -1.19
CA ALA A 172 -8.72 3.12 0.18
C ALA A 172 -10.20 2.78 0.44
N ALA A 173 -10.51 1.54 0.83
CA ALA A 173 -11.67 1.27 1.68
C ALA A 173 -11.65 2.27 2.86
N PRO A 174 -12.78 2.63 3.52
CA PRO A 174 -12.90 3.78 4.44
C PRO A 174 -11.73 3.93 5.43
N GLY A 175 -10.68 4.63 4.99
CA GLY A 175 -9.34 4.49 5.52
C GLY A 175 -8.47 5.66 5.10
N PRO A 176 -7.24 5.74 5.63
CA PRO A 176 -6.38 6.90 5.43
C PRO A 176 -6.03 7.06 3.95
N THR A 177 -5.97 8.30 3.49
CA THR A 177 -5.53 8.62 2.12
C THR A 177 -4.05 8.99 2.07
N THR A 178 -3.43 9.21 3.23
CA THR A 178 -2.06 9.67 3.38
C THR A 178 -1.25 8.63 4.15
N TYR A 179 -0.10 8.27 3.61
CA TYR A 179 0.80 7.26 4.15
C TYR A 179 2.24 7.73 4.10
N VAL A 180 3.11 6.97 4.76
CA VAL A 180 4.56 7.05 4.58
C VAL A 180 5.02 5.83 3.80
N ARG A 181 5.74 6.05 2.69
CA ARG A 181 6.45 5.01 1.96
C ARG A 181 7.93 5.06 2.31
N LYS A 182 8.42 3.99 2.96
CA LYS A 182 9.85 3.78 3.19
C LYS A 182 10.38 2.80 2.15
N SER A 183 11.20 3.29 1.23
CA SER A 183 11.74 2.56 0.09
C SER A 183 13.22 2.26 0.30
N TYR A 184 13.61 1.01 0.09
CA TYR A 184 14.96 0.50 0.20
C TYR A 184 15.45 0.07 -1.17
N ASN A 185 16.71 0.33 -1.47
CA ASN A 185 17.41 -0.29 -2.59
C ASN A 185 17.96 -1.67 -2.19
N GLU A 186 18.70 -2.30 -3.10
CA GLU A 186 19.27 -3.63 -2.88
C GLU A 186 20.20 -3.68 -1.65
N SER A 187 21.02 -2.65 -1.43
CA SER A 187 21.90 -2.55 -0.25
C SER A 187 21.11 -2.46 1.06
N GLY A 188 19.91 -1.86 1.03
CA GLY A 188 19.00 -1.76 2.17
C GLY A 188 18.12 -2.99 2.42
N LYS A 189 18.19 -4.04 1.59
CA LYS A 189 17.27 -5.19 1.65
C LYS A 189 17.27 -5.89 3.01
N ALA A 190 18.44 -6.08 3.63
CA ALA A 190 18.52 -6.74 4.94
C ALA A 190 17.78 -5.96 6.04
N GLN A 191 17.77 -4.63 5.96
CA GLN A 191 17.01 -3.78 6.88
C GLN A 191 15.51 -3.83 6.59
N TYR A 192 15.13 -3.81 5.31
CA TYR A 192 13.75 -4.05 4.89
C TYR A 192 13.22 -5.38 5.42
N ASP A 193 13.96 -6.48 5.26
CA ASP A 193 13.53 -7.83 5.69
C ASP A 193 13.30 -7.86 7.22
N ARG A 194 14.14 -7.17 8.00
CA ARG A 194 13.96 -7.04 9.46
C ARG A 194 12.70 -6.27 9.80
N GLU A 195 12.51 -5.09 9.21
CA GLU A 195 11.34 -4.25 9.48
C GLU A 195 10.04 -4.91 9.04
N ALA A 196 10.01 -5.50 7.84
CA ALA A 196 8.87 -6.25 7.33
C ALA A 196 8.51 -7.42 8.27
N LYS A 197 9.51 -8.18 8.76
CA LYS A 197 9.28 -9.26 9.74
C LYS A 197 8.69 -8.72 11.04
N THR A 198 9.23 -7.63 11.56
CA THR A 198 8.76 -6.99 12.80
C THR A 198 7.33 -6.48 12.66
N PHE A 199 7.00 -5.73 11.62
CA PHE A 199 5.62 -5.27 11.42
C PHE A 199 4.65 -6.42 11.15
N THR A 200 5.15 -7.51 10.56
CA THR A 200 4.36 -8.73 10.35
C THR A 200 4.01 -9.42 11.67
N SER A 201 4.95 -9.54 12.60
CA SER A 201 4.70 -10.13 13.92
C SER A 201 3.74 -9.31 14.77
N LEU A 202 3.62 -8.01 14.49
CA LEU A 202 2.71 -7.09 15.17
C LEU A 202 1.33 -6.97 14.50
N GLN A 203 1.06 -7.67 13.37
CA GLN A 203 -0.16 -7.40 12.59
C GLN A 203 -1.47 -7.66 13.32
N SER A 204 -1.49 -8.61 14.26
CA SER A 204 -2.66 -8.99 15.05
C SER A 204 -2.90 -8.08 16.25
N ARG A 205 -2.00 -7.14 16.52
CA ARG A 205 -2.02 -6.29 17.70
C ARG A 205 -1.64 -4.86 17.33
N SER A 206 -2.64 -3.98 17.30
CA SER A 206 -2.40 -2.56 17.11
C SER A 206 -2.13 -1.87 18.45
N SER A 207 -1.30 -0.83 18.40
CA SER A 207 -1.10 0.11 19.51
C SER A 207 -1.11 1.52 18.93
N PRO A 208 -1.80 2.49 19.57
CA PRO A 208 -1.73 3.90 19.15
C PRO A 208 -0.33 4.51 19.34
N HIS A 209 0.53 3.86 20.13
CA HIS A 209 1.90 4.31 20.43
C HIS A 209 2.96 3.67 19.53
N ILE A 210 2.56 2.92 18.50
CA ILE A 210 3.44 2.34 17.48
C ILE A 210 2.88 2.74 16.12
N ILE A 211 3.75 3.13 15.20
CA ILE A 211 3.31 3.52 13.86
C ILE A 211 2.52 2.41 13.18
N SER A 212 1.37 2.77 12.62
CA SER A 212 0.50 1.79 11.96
C SER A 212 1.16 1.24 10.70
N TYR A 213 0.95 -0.05 10.45
CA TYR A 213 1.50 -0.77 9.30
C TYR A 213 0.41 -1.19 8.33
N HIS A 214 0.58 -0.81 7.06
CA HIS A 214 -0.42 -0.98 5.99
C HIS A 214 0.06 -1.92 4.87
N GLY A 215 1.23 -2.54 5.02
CA GLY A 215 1.73 -3.55 4.08
C GLY A 215 3.16 -3.29 3.62
N CYS A 216 3.71 -4.27 2.91
CA CYS A 216 5.05 -4.23 2.35
C CYS A 216 5.03 -4.86 0.97
N TYR A 217 5.80 -4.35 0.02
CA TYR A 217 5.86 -4.92 -1.33
C TYR A 217 7.22 -4.68 -1.98
N GLN A 218 7.53 -5.49 -2.98
CA GLN A 218 8.67 -5.29 -3.86
C GLN A 218 8.15 -4.80 -5.20
N GLN A 219 8.88 -3.89 -5.83
CA GLN A 219 8.57 -3.45 -7.19
C GLN A 219 9.83 -3.45 -8.03
N GLN A 220 9.78 -4.20 -9.12
CA GLN A 220 10.81 -4.19 -10.14
C GLN A 220 10.81 -2.84 -10.85
N ARG A 221 12.00 -2.24 -10.99
CA ARG A 221 12.22 -1.00 -11.74
C ARG A 221 13.40 -1.17 -12.70
N ARG A 222 13.58 -0.19 -13.59
CA ARG A 222 14.73 -0.16 -14.52
C ARG A 222 16.09 -0.17 -13.80
N GLU A 223 16.16 0.51 -12.65
CA GLU A 223 17.39 0.67 -11.85
C GLU A 223 17.63 -0.48 -10.86
N GLY A 224 16.70 -1.44 -10.78
CA GLY A 224 16.73 -2.55 -9.81
C GLY A 224 15.42 -2.71 -9.07
N THR A 225 15.40 -3.62 -8.10
CA THR A 225 14.24 -3.84 -7.24
C THR A 225 14.20 -2.81 -6.12
N THR A 226 13.02 -2.26 -5.88
CA THR A 226 12.75 -1.46 -4.68
C THR A 226 11.94 -2.29 -3.70
N TYR A 227 12.32 -2.25 -2.43
CA TYR A 227 11.59 -2.88 -1.34
C TYR A 227 10.87 -1.78 -0.58
N ASN A 228 9.57 -1.89 -0.34
CA ASN A 228 8.75 -0.78 0.12
C ASN A 228 7.91 -1.20 1.33
N LEU A 229 7.91 -0.36 2.37
CA LEU A 229 6.99 -0.44 3.50
C LEU A 229 5.99 0.71 3.42
N ILE A 230 4.71 0.41 3.61
CA ILE A 230 3.65 1.41 3.73
C ILE A 230 3.25 1.51 5.20
N LEU A 231 3.47 2.69 5.77
CA LEU A 231 3.25 3.03 7.17
C LEU A 231 2.20 4.14 7.28
N GLY A 232 1.57 4.26 8.45
CA GLY A 232 0.67 5.38 8.74
C GLY A 232 1.42 6.70 8.75
N PHE A 233 0.76 7.75 8.29
CA PHE A 233 1.29 9.10 8.40
C PHE A 233 0.92 9.71 9.76
N VAL A 234 1.90 10.35 10.42
CA VAL A 234 1.72 11.15 11.63
C VAL A 234 2.11 12.58 11.26
N GLU A 235 1.24 13.55 11.52
CA GLU A 235 1.40 14.93 11.03
C GLU A 235 2.54 15.70 11.71
N GLY A 236 2.84 15.39 12.98
CA GLY A 236 3.83 16.13 13.75
C GLY A 236 5.28 15.72 13.48
N GLU A 237 6.18 16.54 14.02
CA GLU A 237 7.63 16.39 13.95
C GLU A 237 8.16 15.29 14.89
N ASN A 238 9.45 14.99 14.80
CA ASN A 238 10.07 14.10 15.78
C ASN A 238 10.32 14.83 17.10
N LEU A 239 10.51 14.07 18.19
CA LEU A 239 10.60 14.63 19.53
C LEU A 239 11.84 15.53 19.74
N GLU A 240 12.92 15.31 19.00
CA GLU A 240 14.11 16.19 19.03
C GLU A 240 13.78 17.57 18.45
N GLU A 241 13.13 17.61 17.28
CA GLU A 241 12.70 18.85 16.62
C GLU A 241 11.68 19.59 17.50
N PHE A 242 10.72 18.86 18.06
CA PHE A 242 9.70 19.41 18.96
C PHE A 242 10.33 20.15 20.15
N TYR A 243 11.25 19.50 20.88
CA TYR A 243 11.91 20.13 22.03
C TYR A 243 12.95 21.18 21.65
N THR A 244 13.48 21.14 20.42
CA THR A 244 14.34 22.23 19.92
C THR A 244 13.54 23.53 19.76
N ASN A 245 12.27 23.42 19.37
CA ASN A 245 11.39 24.55 19.10
C ASN A 245 10.49 24.94 20.29
N MET A 246 10.40 24.10 21.32
CA MET A 246 9.54 24.31 22.48
C MET A 246 10.33 24.80 23.70
N ASN A 247 9.77 25.74 24.44
CA ASN A 247 10.34 26.12 25.73
C ASN A 247 10.27 24.95 26.72
N PRO A 248 11.16 24.88 27.71
CA PRO A 248 11.01 23.93 28.82
C PRO A 248 9.71 24.18 29.59
N PRO A 249 9.05 23.13 30.12
CA PRO A 249 7.83 23.29 30.91
C PRO A 249 8.12 24.09 32.18
N HIS A 250 7.37 25.17 32.39
CA HIS A 250 7.49 26.01 33.59
C HIS A 250 6.49 25.64 34.70
N LEU A 251 5.40 24.96 34.34
CA LEU A 251 4.34 24.57 35.27
C LEU A 251 4.41 23.07 35.57
N PRO A 252 4.19 22.64 36.82
CA PRO A 252 4.08 21.22 37.16
C PRO A 252 3.03 20.46 36.35
N SER A 253 1.93 21.13 35.98
CA SER A 253 0.88 20.56 35.13
C SER A 253 1.38 20.19 33.73
N ASP A 254 2.34 20.96 33.20
CA ASP A 254 2.93 20.71 31.89
C ASP A 254 3.95 19.58 31.95
N ALA A 255 4.74 19.51 33.02
CA ALA A 255 5.59 18.36 33.29
C ALA A 255 4.78 17.05 33.39
N ASN A 256 3.60 17.07 34.03
CA ASN A 256 2.73 15.90 34.10
C ASN A 256 2.24 15.43 32.72
N LYS A 257 1.95 16.35 31.79
CA LYS A 257 1.52 15.98 30.43
C LYS A 257 2.65 15.30 29.66
N ILE A 258 3.87 15.79 29.78
CA ILE A 258 5.07 15.14 29.22
C ILE A 258 5.21 13.72 29.77
N TRP A 259 5.09 13.53 31.09
CA TRP A 259 5.15 12.20 31.70
C TRP A 259 4.05 11.26 31.22
N ASN A 260 2.83 11.77 31.00
CA ASN A 260 1.74 10.99 30.40
C ASN A 260 2.09 10.55 28.98
N ALA A 261 2.66 11.44 28.16
CA ALA A 261 3.11 11.09 26.81
C ALA A 261 4.15 9.96 26.82
N PHE A 262 5.13 10.01 27.73
CA PHE A 262 6.12 8.95 27.89
C PHE A 262 5.55 7.65 28.45
N SER A 263 4.48 7.72 29.26
CA SER A 263 3.76 6.52 29.70
C SER A 263 3.14 5.78 28.50
N GLY A 264 2.63 6.51 27.49
CA GLY A 264 2.23 5.93 26.22
C GLY A 264 3.38 5.23 25.48
N VAL A 265 4.58 5.80 25.47
CA VAL A 265 5.78 5.13 24.91
C VAL A 265 6.07 3.82 25.67
N LEU A 266 5.99 3.83 27.00
CA LEU A 266 6.18 2.62 27.81
C LEU A 266 5.11 1.56 27.51
N GLU A 267 3.86 1.96 27.29
CA GLU A 267 2.79 1.06 26.84
C GLU A 267 3.09 0.47 25.46
N GLY A 268 3.58 1.28 24.52
CA GLY A 268 4.06 0.82 23.21
C GLY A 268 5.20 -0.18 23.31
N LEU A 269 6.20 0.08 24.16
CA LEU A 269 7.32 -0.83 24.40
C LEU A 269 6.87 -2.12 25.09
N HIS A 270 5.99 -2.03 26.08
CA HIS A 270 5.38 -3.20 26.70
C HIS A 270 4.63 -4.05 25.67
N HIS A 271 3.95 -3.40 24.73
CA HIS A 271 3.25 -4.07 23.64
C HIS A 271 4.21 -4.85 22.73
N LEU A 272 5.34 -4.24 22.33
CA LEU A 272 6.40 -4.88 21.54
C LEU A 272 7.06 -6.05 22.29
N HIS A 273 7.34 -5.85 23.57
CA HIS A 273 8.05 -6.82 24.41
C HIS A 273 7.17 -8.00 24.83
N SER A 274 5.86 -7.84 24.84
CA SER A 274 4.95 -8.95 25.17
C SER A 274 4.83 -9.89 23.98
N ALA A 275 4.94 -11.20 24.24
CA ALA A 275 4.72 -12.22 23.22
C ALA A 275 3.35 -12.02 22.55
N ALA A 276 3.32 -11.90 21.23
CA ALA A 276 2.04 -11.92 20.51
C ALA A 276 1.38 -13.30 20.70
N ILE A 277 0.11 -13.33 21.10
CA ILE A 277 -0.59 -14.57 21.50
C ILE A 277 -0.66 -15.57 20.33
N ASP A 278 -0.80 -15.06 19.12
CA ASP A 278 -0.95 -15.83 17.88
C ASP A 278 0.38 -16.36 17.33
N THR A 279 1.49 -15.64 17.52
CA THR A 279 2.78 -16.01 16.92
C THR A 279 3.86 -16.41 17.94
N GLY A 280 3.68 -16.09 19.21
CA GLY A 280 4.68 -16.26 20.27
C GLY A 280 5.92 -15.36 20.11
N PHE A 281 5.89 -14.39 19.18
CA PHE A 281 7.03 -13.52 18.92
C PHE A 281 7.04 -12.31 19.87
N GLN A 282 8.25 -11.97 20.30
CA GLN A 282 8.60 -10.73 20.99
C GLN A 282 9.53 -9.91 20.11
N THR A 283 9.34 -8.59 20.12
CA THR A 283 10.12 -7.64 19.34
C THR A 283 10.84 -6.67 20.28
N ILE A 284 12.14 -6.45 20.08
CA ILE A 284 12.92 -5.41 20.75
C ILE A 284 13.29 -4.35 19.72
N HIS A 285 13.04 -3.08 20.02
CA HIS A 285 13.28 -1.97 19.07
C HIS A 285 14.77 -1.68 18.83
N GLN A 286 15.59 -1.73 19.89
CA GLN A 286 17.05 -1.48 19.93
C GLN A 286 17.53 -0.04 19.62
N ASP A 287 16.64 0.88 19.24
CA ASP A 287 17.02 2.25 18.84
C ASP A 287 15.97 3.29 19.31
N ILE A 288 15.62 3.25 20.60
CA ILE A 288 14.69 4.25 21.17
C ILE A 288 15.47 5.52 21.50
N LYS A 289 15.15 6.59 20.79
CA LYS A 289 15.73 7.92 20.92
C LYS A 289 14.74 8.98 20.43
N PRO A 290 14.90 10.27 20.76
CA PRO A 290 13.96 11.32 20.39
C PRO A 290 13.60 11.37 18.89
N GLU A 291 14.55 11.12 18.01
CA GLU A 291 14.38 11.12 16.55
C GLU A 291 13.45 10.00 16.05
N ASN A 292 13.32 8.93 16.85
CA ASN A 292 12.49 7.77 16.55
C ASN A 292 11.15 7.79 17.31
N LEU A 293 10.78 8.96 17.87
CA LEU A 293 9.48 9.22 18.48
C LEU A 293 8.82 10.38 17.74
N LEU A 294 7.72 10.12 17.04
CA LEU A 294 6.91 11.18 16.43
C LEU A 294 5.92 11.74 17.43
N VAL A 295 5.79 13.06 17.44
CA VAL A 295 4.79 13.76 18.23
C VAL A 295 3.48 13.76 17.45
N SER A 296 2.44 13.11 17.98
CA SER A 296 1.09 13.19 17.41
C SER A 296 0.33 14.35 18.05
N GLU A 297 0.35 15.51 17.38
CA GLU A 297 -0.42 16.69 17.79
C GLU A 297 -1.56 17.00 16.81
N PRO A 298 -2.61 17.70 17.27
CA PRO A 298 -3.41 18.53 16.39
C PRO A 298 -2.54 19.68 15.85
N ALA A 299 -2.62 19.99 14.55
CA ALA A 299 -1.77 20.93 13.81
C ALA A 299 -1.70 22.41 14.32
N SER A 300 -2.27 22.74 15.48
CA SER A 300 -2.43 24.11 15.99
C SER A 300 -2.08 24.33 17.46
N SER A 301 -1.63 23.31 18.20
CA SER A 301 -1.37 23.46 19.64
C SER A 301 0.10 23.31 19.98
N ARG A 302 0.83 24.42 20.24
CA ARG A 302 2.10 24.37 20.96
C ARG A 302 1.85 24.06 22.44
N SER A 303 1.47 22.82 22.73
CA SER A 303 1.05 22.40 24.06
C SER A 303 1.80 21.14 24.46
N TYR A 304 2.03 20.94 25.76
CA TYR A 304 2.67 19.71 26.24
C TYR A 304 1.72 18.50 26.27
N ASP A 305 0.46 18.68 25.85
CA ASP A 305 -0.54 17.60 25.78
C ASP A 305 -0.42 16.89 24.43
N ILE A 306 0.57 16.00 24.35
CA ILE A 306 1.00 15.34 23.12
C ILE A 306 0.82 13.84 23.20
N GLY A 307 0.60 13.20 22.05
CA GLY A 307 0.82 11.77 21.89
C GLY A 307 2.23 11.50 21.35
N LEU A 308 2.78 10.32 21.67
CA LEU A 308 4.04 9.85 21.10
C LEU A 308 3.83 8.52 20.39
N VAL A 309 4.44 8.41 19.21
CA VAL A 309 4.37 7.24 18.34
C VAL A 309 5.79 6.75 18.04
N ILE A 310 6.07 5.49 18.38
CA ILE A 310 7.35 4.83 18.10
C ILE A 310 7.46 4.53 16.60
N ILE A 311 8.57 4.95 15.99
CA ILE A 311 8.90 4.74 14.58
C ILE A 311 10.30 4.13 14.39
N ASP A 312 10.61 3.75 13.15
CA ASP A 312 11.91 3.25 12.68
C ASP A 312 12.42 1.96 13.33
N PHE A 313 11.95 0.83 12.79
CA PHE A 313 12.29 -0.50 13.29
C PHE A 313 13.53 -1.11 12.60
N GLY A 314 14.40 -0.29 11.98
CA GLY A 314 15.54 -0.76 11.18
C GLY A 314 16.55 -1.65 11.91
N TYR A 315 16.69 -1.42 13.22
CA TYR A 315 17.54 -2.18 14.13
C TYR A 315 16.76 -3.17 15.00
N SER A 316 15.46 -3.29 14.78
CA SER A 316 14.62 -4.16 15.60
C SER A 316 14.98 -5.63 15.45
N HIS A 317 14.76 -6.38 16.53
CA HIS A 317 14.97 -7.81 16.59
C HIS A 317 13.71 -8.53 17.05
N THR A 318 13.19 -9.41 16.21
CA THR A 318 12.02 -10.26 16.52
C THR A 318 12.45 -11.71 16.76
N LYS A 319 12.17 -12.24 17.96
CA LYS A 319 12.49 -13.62 18.39
C LYS A 319 11.25 -14.34 18.90
N ALA A 320 11.19 -15.67 18.74
CA ALA A 320 10.18 -16.50 19.41
C ALA A 320 10.53 -16.61 20.89
N LEU A 321 9.54 -16.57 21.78
CA LEU A 321 9.79 -16.94 23.17
C LEU A 321 9.91 -18.46 23.31
N THR A 322 11.11 -18.93 23.63
CA THR A 322 11.35 -20.28 24.14
C THR A 322 11.28 -20.27 25.67
N PRO A 323 10.38 -21.05 26.30
CA PRO A 323 10.37 -21.16 27.76
C PRO A 323 11.73 -21.69 28.27
N GLY A 324 12.40 -20.93 29.14
CA GLY A 324 13.65 -21.35 29.79
C GLY A 324 14.96 -20.90 29.13
N GLN A 325 14.93 -20.12 28.05
CA GLN A 325 16.10 -19.37 27.56
C GLN A 325 16.05 -17.92 28.04
N ASP A 326 17.23 -17.34 28.30
CA ASP A 326 17.36 -15.96 28.79
C ASP A 326 16.47 -14.98 28.01
N THR A 327 15.62 -14.28 28.76
CA THR A 327 14.66 -13.30 28.25
C THR A 327 15.32 -12.10 27.61
N TRP A 328 16.61 -11.89 27.85
CA TRP A 328 17.42 -10.81 27.33
C TRP A 328 17.65 -10.99 25.81
N GLY A 329 17.23 -10.00 25.01
CA GLY A 329 17.61 -9.96 23.60
C GLY A 329 19.11 -9.79 23.45
N ILE A 330 19.67 -10.25 22.33
CA ILE A 330 21.04 -9.92 21.97
C ILE A 330 21.07 -8.41 21.71
N ASP A 331 21.76 -7.65 22.57
CA ASP A 331 22.06 -6.24 22.33
C ASP A 331 23.12 -6.16 21.22
N SER A 332 22.69 -5.78 20.03
CA SER A 332 23.55 -5.70 18.86
C SER A 332 23.84 -4.26 18.43
N HIS A 333 23.06 -3.29 18.91
CA HIS A 333 23.05 -1.92 18.39
C HIS A 333 22.69 -0.85 19.44
N GLY A 334 22.53 -1.19 20.72
CA GLY A 334 22.41 -0.20 21.78
C GLY A 334 23.65 0.71 21.77
N GLY A 335 23.45 2.01 21.57
CA GLY A 335 24.56 2.96 21.64
C GLY A 335 25.23 2.88 23.01
N GLN A 336 26.52 2.54 23.04
CA GLN A 336 27.35 2.79 24.22
C GLN A 336 27.54 4.31 24.34
N VAL A 337 26.61 4.98 24.99
CA VAL A 337 26.83 6.38 25.40
C VAL A 337 26.37 6.51 26.84
N TYR A 338 27.36 6.45 27.72
CA TYR A 338 27.53 7.03 29.07
C TYR A 338 28.36 6.05 29.92
N GLY A 339 29.68 6.15 29.76
CA GLY A 339 30.70 5.68 30.69
C GLY A 339 31.53 6.87 31.16
#